data_AF-A0A927T294-F1
#
_entry.id   AF-A0A927T294-F1
#
_cell.length_a   1.000
_cell.length_b   1.000
_cell.length_c   1.000
_cell.angle_alpha   90.00
_cell.angle_beta   90.00
_cell.angle_gamma   90.00
#
_symmetry.space_group_name_H-M   'P 1'
#
loop_
_entity.id
_entity.type
_entity.pdbx_description
1 polymer ?
#
loop_
_entity_poly.entity_id
_entity_poly.type
_entity_poly.pdbx_seq_one_letter_code
_entity_poly.pdbx_strand_id
1 'polypeptide(L)'
;MKLKKDKGITLTSLVITIGVMTILAGTVVVVALNEGGIIGKAGEAKESVEDAGVYQDIIHAVLTSKNKNGKINEEALTKKLKKIDNSTNIVKNESTNSYIVTVKGDNYIIEEYGNVTVQE
;
A
#
# COMPACT_ATOMS: atom_id res chain seq x y z
N MET A 1 -50.77 5.00 26.72
CA MET A 1 -50.08 5.17 28.03
C MET A 1 -48.59 5.32 27.75
N LYS A 2 -48.00 6.50 27.98
CA LYS A 2 -46.58 6.80 27.66
C LYS A 2 -45.68 6.19 28.73
N LEU A 3 -44.77 5.28 28.33
CA LEU A 3 -43.69 4.79 29.19
C LEU A 3 -42.65 5.91 29.36
N LYS A 4 -42.80 6.75 30.38
CA LYS A 4 -41.67 7.55 30.88
C LYS A 4 -40.72 6.60 31.60
N LYS A 5 -39.68 6.16 30.89
CA LYS A 5 -38.59 5.34 31.43
C LYS A 5 -37.56 6.28 32.04
N ASP A 6 -37.80 6.76 33.26
CA ASP A 6 -36.73 7.33 34.06
C ASP A 6 -35.80 6.16 34.45
N LYS A 7 -34.83 5.87 33.59
CA LYS A 7 -33.85 4.81 33.81
C LYS A 7 -32.81 5.30 34.81
N GLY A 8 -33.14 5.23 36.10
CA GLY A 8 -32.12 5.24 37.14
C GLY A 8 -31.22 4.01 36.96
N ILE A 9 -29.93 4.23 36.74
CA ILE A 9 -28.92 3.16 36.83
C ILE A 9 -28.71 2.85 38.32
N THR A 10 -28.75 1.58 38.69
CA THR A 10 -28.39 1.13 40.05
C THR A 10 -26.88 1.02 40.14
N LEU A 11 -26.26 1.41 41.28
CA LEU A 11 -24.81 1.30 41.48
C LEU A 11 -24.28 -0.12 41.20
N THR A 12 -25.07 -1.16 41.51
CA THR A 12 -24.74 -2.56 41.22
C THR A 12 -24.55 -2.82 39.72
N SER A 13 -25.44 -2.29 38.89
CA SER A 13 -25.33 -2.40 37.42
C SER A 13 -24.10 -1.66 36.88
N LEU A 14 -23.76 -0.52 37.49
CA LEU A 14 -22.63 0.30 37.08
C LEU A 14 -21.30 -0.40 37.40
N VAL A 15 -21.16 -0.97 38.59
CA VAL A 15 -19.96 -1.70 39.02
C VAL A 15 -19.69 -2.91 38.12
N ILE A 16 -20.72 -3.70 37.80
CA ILE A 16 -20.57 -4.87 36.92
C ILE A 16 -20.15 -4.44 35.51
N THR A 17 -20.75 -3.37 34.98
CA THR A 17 -20.41 -2.86 33.64
C THR A 17 -18.94 -2.45 33.53
N ILE A 18 -18.44 -1.73 34.54
CA ILE A 18 -17.03 -1.31 34.59
C ILE A 18 -16.10 -2.52 34.74
N GLY A 19 -16.45 -3.49 35.61
CA GLY A 19 -15.66 -4.71 35.80
C GLY A 19 -15.55 -5.58 34.54
N VAL A 20 -16.63 -5.65 33.74
CA VAL A 20 -16.59 -6.34 32.45
C VAL A 20 -15.71 -5.57 31.45
N MET A 21 -15.86 -4.24 31.35
CA MET A 21 -15.07 -3.43 30.43
C MET A 21 -13.56 -3.48 30.71
N THR A 22 -13.13 -3.56 31.97
CA THR A 22 -11.68 -3.60 32.30
C THR A 22 -11.03 -4.91 31.87
N ILE A 23 -11.72 -6.04 32.05
CA ILE A 23 -11.23 -7.35 31.61
C ILE A 23 -11.17 -7.42 30.08
N LEU A 24 -12.20 -6.91 29.40
CA LEU A 24 -12.23 -6.80 27.94
C LEU A 24 -11.12 -5.88 27.42
N ALA A 25 -10.91 -4.71 28.05
CA ALA A 25 -9.88 -3.77 27.63
C ALA A 25 -8.48 -4.40 27.65
N GLY A 26 -8.15 -5.21 28.67
CA GLY A 26 -6.86 -5.88 28.77
C GLY A 26 -6.55 -6.80 27.58
N THR A 27 -7.54 -7.56 27.12
CA THR A 27 -7.37 -8.51 25.98
C THR A 27 -7.44 -7.82 24.62
N VAL A 28 -8.33 -6.83 24.47
CA VAL A 28 -8.53 -6.08 23.22
C VAL A 28 -7.30 -5.27 22.85
N VAL A 29 -6.61 -4.66 23.82
CA VAL A 29 -5.42 -3.83 23.57
C VAL A 29 -4.29 -4.64 22.92
N VAL A 30 -4.05 -5.86 23.40
CA VAL A 30 -3.02 -6.77 22.86
C VAL A 30 -3.32 -7.18 21.42
N VAL A 31 -4.58 -7.48 21.12
CA VAL A 31 -5.00 -7.88 19.77
C VAL A 31 -5.06 -6.67 18.82
N ALA A 32 -5.39 -5.49 19.33
CA ALA A 32 -5.49 -4.29 18.51
C ALA A 32 -4.13 -3.68 18.16
N LEU A 33 -3.22 -3.55 19.14
CA LEU A 33 -2.04 -2.67 19.03
C LEU A 33 -0.69 -3.37 18.87
N ASN A 34 -0.58 -4.69 19.06
CA ASN A 34 0.68 -5.37 18.74
C ASN A 34 0.95 -5.35 17.23
N GLU A 35 2.21 -5.52 16.83
CA GLU A 35 2.64 -5.56 15.41
C GLU A 35 1.88 -6.65 14.64
N GLY A 36 1.75 -7.85 15.20
CA GLY A 36 0.90 -8.93 14.65
C GLY A 36 -0.61 -8.75 14.89
N GLY A 37 -1.01 -7.66 15.56
CA GLY A 37 -2.39 -7.31 15.87
C GLY A 37 -3.11 -6.64 14.70
N ILE A 38 -4.37 -6.25 14.90
CA ILE A 38 -5.25 -5.75 13.83
C ILE A 38 -4.72 -4.45 13.22
N ILE A 39 -4.23 -3.51 14.03
CA ILE A 39 -3.73 -2.22 13.52
C ILE A 39 -2.42 -2.40 12.76
N GLY A 40 -1.50 -3.22 13.29
CA GLY A 40 -0.26 -3.54 12.60
C GLY A 40 -0.51 -4.24 11.26
N LYS A 41 -1.35 -5.27 11.25
CA LYS A 41 -1.77 -5.97 10.01
C LYS A 41 -2.47 -5.06 9.01
N ALA A 42 -3.26 -4.09 9.46
CA ALA A 42 -3.88 -3.13 8.56
C ALA A 42 -2.83 -2.18 7.93
N GLY A 43 -1.79 -1.82 8.68
CA GLY A 43 -0.63 -1.09 8.18
C GLY A 43 0.14 -1.89 7.12
N GLU A 44 0.50 -3.13 7.44
CA GLU A 44 1.19 -4.05 6.50
C GLU A 44 0.37 -4.25 5.22
N ALA A 45 -0.94 -4.47 5.33
CA ALA A 45 -1.81 -4.62 4.17
C ALA A 45 -1.87 -3.33 3.32
N LYS A 46 -1.85 -2.15 3.96
CA LYS A 46 -1.82 -0.88 3.25
C LYS A 46 -0.51 -0.71 2.48
N GLU A 47 0.62 -0.99 3.12
CA GLU A 47 1.94 -0.91 2.49
C GLU A 47 2.04 -1.87 1.30
N SER A 48 1.67 -3.14 1.49
CA SER A 48 1.65 -4.13 0.41
C SER A 48 0.75 -3.73 -0.77
N VAL A 49 -0.41 -3.09 -0.50
CA VAL A 49 -1.28 -2.56 -1.56
C VAL A 49 -0.67 -1.35 -2.25
N GLU A 50 0.01 -0.48 -1.52
CA GLU A 50 0.70 0.67 -2.10
C GLU A 50 1.84 0.22 -3.02
N ASP A 51 2.68 -0.72 -2.58
CA ASP A 51 3.80 -1.27 -3.34
C ASP A 51 3.31 -1.98 -4.62
N ALA A 52 2.29 -2.82 -4.48
CA ALA A 52 1.67 -3.49 -5.63
C ALA A 52 1.02 -2.48 -6.60
N GLY A 53 0.46 -1.38 -6.08
CA GLY A 53 -0.08 -0.29 -6.87
C GLY A 53 1.00 0.43 -7.69
N VAL A 54 2.13 0.75 -7.06
CA VAL A 54 3.28 1.35 -7.77
C VAL A 54 3.78 0.44 -8.88
N TYR A 55 3.91 -0.86 -8.62
CA TYR A 55 4.30 -1.83 -9.63
C TYR A 55 3.31 -1.88 -10.81
N GLN A 56 2.00 -1.86 -10.54
CA GLN A 56 0.97 -1.79 -11.58
C GLN A 56 1.04 -0.50 -12.40
N ASP A 57 1.27 0.64 -11.76
CA ASP A 57 1.42 1.93 -12.43
C ASP A 57 2.65 1.94 -13.35
N ILE A 58 3.75 1.33 -12.92
CA ILE A 58 4.95 1.14 -13.74
C ILE A 58 4.63 0.25 -14.95
N ILE A 59 3.98 -0.91 -14.75
CA ILE A 59 3.55 -1.78 -15.86
C ILE A 59 2.66 -0.99 -16.83
N HIS A 60 1.73 -0.19 -16.33
CA HIS A 60 0.85 0.63 -17.15
C HIS A 60 1.63 1.67 -17.97
N ALA A 61 2.60 2.36 -17.36
CA ALA A 61 3.49 3.28 -18.04
C ALA A 61 4.30 2.59 -19.14
N VAL A 62 4.84 1.41 -18.85
CA VAL A 62 5.58 0.55 -19.79
C VAL A 62 4.71 0.14 -20.98
N LEU A 63 3.53 -0.42 -20.74
CA LEU A 63 2.61 -0.85 -21.80
C LEU A 63 2.20 0.31 -22.71
N THR A 64 1.90 1.46 -22.12
CA THR A 64 1.41 2.61 -22.87
C THR A 64 2.53 3.47 -23.48
N SER A 65 3.79 3.17 -23.20
CA SER A 65 4.95 3.82 -23.82
C SER A 65 5.48 3.04 -25.03
N LYS A 66 4.93 1.86 -25.34
CA LYS A 66 5.36 1.08 -26.50
C LYS A 66 5.03 1.79 -27.81
N ASN A 67 5.99 1.76 -28.73
CA ASN A 67 5.84 2.21 -30.11
C ASN A 67 5.08 1.15 -30.94
N LYS A 68 4.76 1.46 -32.20
CA LYS A 68 4.02 0.57 -33.12
C LYS A 68 4.70 -0.78 -33.38
N ASN A 69 6.00 -0.89 -33.12
CA ASN A 69 6.82 -2.08 -33.22
C ASN A 69 6.93 -2.86 -31.90
N GLY A 70 6.20 -2.46 -30.85
CA GLY A 70 6.19 -3.13 -29.54
C GLY A 70 7.38 -2.79 -28.63
N LYS A 71 8.36 -2.02 -29.12
CA LYS A 71 9.52 -1.56 -28.34
C LYS A 71 9.17 -0.35 -27.48
N ILE A 72 9.82 -0.23 -26.34
CA ILE A 72 9.67 0.91 -25.45
C ILE A 72 10.13 2.21 -26.13
N ASN A 73 9.33 3.27 -25.99
CA ASN A 73 9.73 4.64 -26.28
C ASN A 73 10.26 5.29 -25.01
N GLU A 74 11.56 5.56 -24.97
CA GLU A 74 12.24 6.10 -23.78
C GLU A 74 11.68 7.46 -23.33
N GLU A 75 11.39 8.37 -24.26
CA GLU A 75 10.85 9.69 -23.94
C GLU A 75 9.44 9.58 -23.33
N ALA A 76 8.59 8.75 -23.95
CA ALA A 76 7.24 8.52 -23.45
C ALA A 76 7.23 7.80 -22.11
N LEU A 77 8.10 6.80 -21.93
CA LEU A 77 8.27 6.06 -20.68
C LEU A 77 8.73 7.02 -19.58
N THR A 78 9.79 7.79 -19.82
CA THR A 78 10.35 8.77 -18.87
C THR A 78 9.30 9.77 -18.41
N LYS A 79 8.52 10.32 -19.36
CA LYS A 79 7.45 11.27 -19.06
C LYS A 79 6.35 10.65 -18.20
N LYS A 80 6.03 9.38 -18.40
CA LYS A 80 4.98 8.69 -17.64
C LYS A 80 5.44 8.29 -16.26
N LEU A 81 6.64 7.74 -16.13
CA LEU A 81 7.21 7.37 -14.83
C LEU A 81 7.43 8.59 -13.93
N LYS A 82 7.88 9.72 -14.51
CA LYS A 82 7.99 10.98 -13.76
C LYS A 82 6.65 11.52 -13.25
N LYS A 83 5.51 11.13 -13.83
CA LYS A 83 4.19 11.48 -13.27
C LYS A 83 3.81 10.62 -12.06
N ILE A 84 4.36 9.40 -11.96
CA ILE A 84 4.18 8.51 -10.81
C ILE A 84 5.06 9.00 -9.66
N ASP A 85 6.34 9.27 -9.96
CA ASP A 85 7.30 9.86 -9.03
C ASP A 85 8.22 10.84 -9.77
N ASN A 86 8.17 12.12 -9.40
CA ASN A 86 8.99 13.15 -10.03
C ASN A 86 10.50 12.92 -9.83
N SER A 87 10.88 12.17 -8.79
CA SER A 87 12.26 11.81 -8.49
C SER A 87 12.76 10.60 -9.30
N THR A 88 11.94 10.08 -10.22
CA THR A 88 12.30 8.90 -11.03
C THR A 88 13.60 9.13 -11.79
N ASN A 89 14.54 8.20 -11.62
CA ASN A 89 15.75 8.09 -12.42
C ASN A 89 15.67 6.90 -13.38
N ILE A 90 16.19 7.05 -14.60
CA ILE A 90 16.17 6.02 -15.64
C ILE A 90 17.56 5.96 -16.24
N VAL A 91 18.16 4.76 -16.21
CA VAL A 91 19.48 4.49 -16.77
C VAL A 91 19.36 3.36 -17.78
N LYS A 92 19.79 3.59 -19.02
CA LYS A 92 19.78 2.57 -20.06
C LYS A 92 21.01 1.66 -19.93
N ASN A 93 20.78 0.35 -19.98
CA ASN A 93 21.82 -0.66 -20.10
C ASN A 93 21.99 -1.03 -21.58
N GLU A 94 23.08 -0.56 -22.18
CA GLU A 94 23.39 -0.77 -23.60
C GLU A 94 23.75 -2.24 -23.93
N SER A 95 24.12 -3.07 -22.95
CA SER A 95 24.46 -4.48 -23.20
C SER A 95 23.22 -5.35 -23.40
N THR A 96 22.12 -4.99 -22.75
CA THR A 96 20.87 -5.77 -22.72
C THR A 96 19.69 -5.01 -23.33
N ASN A 97 19.88 -3.77 -23.78
CA ASN A 97 18.81 -2.84 -24.18
C ASN A 97 17.68 -2.70 -23.14
N SER A 98 18.00 -2.87 -21.85
CA SER A 98 17.04 -2.69 -20.75
C SER A 98 17.20 -1.33 -20.07
N TYR A 99 16.21 -0.94 -19.28
CA TYR A 99 16.20 0.28 -18.49
C TYR A 99 16.18 -0.10 -17.01
N ILE A 100 17.10 0.46 -16.24
CA ILE A 100 17.06 0.44 -14.78
C ILE A 100 16.34 1.71 -14.34
N VAL A 101 15.24 1.54 -13.62
CA VAL A 101 14.35 2.62 -13.19
C VAL A 101 14.23 2.61 -11.68
N THR A 102 14.50 3.75 -11.04
CA THR A 102 14.26 3.95 -9.61
C THR A 102 12.96 4.73 -9.44
N VAL A 103 11.95 4.16 -8.77
CA VAL A 103 10.65 4.81 -8.48
C VAL A 103 10.40 4.69 -6.98
N LYS A 104 10.15 5.81 -6.30
CA LYS A 104 9.93 5.87 -4.84
C LYS A 104 11.03 5.23 -3.96
N GLY A 105 12.21 4.98 -4.52
CA GLY A 105 13.36 4.38 -3.83
C GLY A 105 13.67 2.94 -4.24
N ASP A 106 12.71 2.25 -4.88
CA ASP A 106 12.90 0.87 -5.36
C ASP A 106 13.39 0.84 -6.80
N ASN A 107 14.21 -0.17 -7.12
CA ASN A 107 14.79 -0.36 -8.44
C ASN A 107 14.03 -1.43 -9.25
N TYR A 108 13.74 -1.10 -10.51
CA TYR A 108 13.04 -1.97 -11.45
C TYR A 108 13.83 -2.08 -12.74
N ILE A 109 13.88 -3.28 -13.32
CA ILE A 109 14.45 -3.55 -14.63
C ILE A 109 13.29 -3.66 -15.62
N ILE A 110 13.32 -2.82 -16.65
CA ILE A 110 12.35 -2.83 -17.75
C ILE A 110 13.08 -3.26 -19.02
N GLU A 111 12.73 -4.41 -19.58
CA GLU A 111 13.31 -4.89 -20.82
C GLU A 111 12.82 -4.11 -22.04
N GLU A 112 13.55 -4.19 -23.16
CA GLU A 112 13.24 -3.48 -24.41
C GLU A 112 11.80 -3.68 -24.90
N TYR A 113 11.21 -4.84 -24.60
CA TYR A 113 9.84 -5.24 -24.98
C TYR A 113 8.84 -5.15 -23.82
N GLY A 114 9.23 -4.55 -22.69
CA GLY A 114 8.34 -4.16 -21.61
C GLY A 114 8.02 -5.23 -20.56
N ASN A 115 8.87 -6.25 -20.42
CA ASN A 115 8.85 -7.06 -19.19
C ASN A 115 9.46 -6.23 -18.05
N VAL A 116 8.84 -6.27 -16.88
CA VAL A 116 9.28 -5.54 -15.68
C VAL A 116 9.67 -6.55 -14.61
N THR A 117 10.85 -6.38 -14.01
CA THR A 117 11.34 -7.22 -12.91
C THR A 117 11.83 -6.33 -11.78
N VAL A 118 11.51 -6.67 -10.53
CA VAL A 118 12.06 -5.96 -9.36
C VAL A 118 13.53 -6.34 -9.22
N GLN A 119 14.39 -5.35 -9.00
CA GLN A 119 15.80 -5.58 -8.72
C GLN A 119 15.96 -5.69 -7.20
N GLU A 120 16.22 -6.91 -6.71
CA GLU A 120 16.61 -7.15 -5.31
C GLU A 120 17.98 -6.55 -4.96
#